data_AF-A0A212LXX9-F1
#
_entry.id   AF-A0A212LXX9-F1
#
_cell.length_a   1.000
_cell.length_b   1.000
_cell.length_c   1.000
_cell.angle_alpha   90.00
_cell.angle_beta   90.00
_cell.angle_gamma   90.00
#
_symmetry.space_group_name_H-M   'P 1'
#
loop_
_entity.id
_entity.type
_entity.pdbx_description
1 polymer ?
#
loop_
_entity_poly.entity_id
_entity_poly.type
_entity_poly.pdbx_seq_one_letter_code
_entity_poly.pdbx_strand_id
1 'polypeptide(L)'
;MRAIFKAARKLATLSQIEAHFKTGIALKRLQRIECGDELPQAGEVKLFDKVYGCNGMLVLQYCGTTCPDGKYAGLEFESISPQSAGIKLITHLASIESLLPEIADTICEVCDGDLKTENKERFAVICAKLSQLRRYIMSIEVLMVKRKLPQKRELKNVRDFAVKLKEKSNPQRVAK
;
A
#
# COMPACT_ATOMS: atom_id res chain seq x y z
N MET A 1 17.14 -5.82 3.38
CA MET A 1 15.73 -5.96 3.83
C MET A 1 15.70 -6.84 5.06
N ARG A 2 15.32 -6.36 6.25
CA ARG A 2 14.93 -7.13 7.47
C ARG A 2 15.01 -6.22 8.70
N ALA A 3 13.98 -5.40 8.92
CA ALA A 3 13.82 -4.62 10.17
C ALA A 3 12.44 -3.93 10.27
N ILE A 4 11.39 -4.43 9.62
CA ILE A 4 10.11 -3.68 9.53
C ILE A 4 9.51 -3.47 10.91
N PHE A 5 9.50 -4.53 11.74
CA PHE A 5 9.05 -4.46 13.13
C PHE A 5 9.97 -3.58 14.00
N LYS A 6 11.29 -3.66 13.81
CA LYS A 6 12.26 -2.82 14.52
C LYS A 6 12.09 -1.34 14.19
N ALA A 7 11.88 -1.01 12.91
CA ALA A 7 11.65 0.34 12.44
C ALA A 7 10.32 0.89 12.97
N ALA A 8 9.25 0.09 12.91
CA ALA A 8 7.95 0.45 13.45
C ALA A 8 8.01 0.70 14.97
N ARG A 9 8.69 -0.16 15.74
CA ARG A 9 8.89 0.04 17.18
C ARG A 9 9.63 1.35 17.48
N LYS A 10 10.72 1.61 16.75
CA LYS A 10 11.51 2.85 16.91
C LYS A 10 10.68 4.09 16.58
N LEU A 11 9.87 4.06 15.52
CA LEU A 11 8.94 5.15 15.17
C LEU A 11 7.88 5.37 16.26
N ALA A 12 7.44 4.31 16.94
CA ALA A 12 6.56 4.38 18.10
C ALA A 12 7.28 4.82 19.39
N THR A 13 8.58 5.13 19.34
CA THR A 13 9.42 5.53 20.48
C THR A 13 9.45 4.51 21.63
N LEU A 14 9.22 3.22 21.32
CA LEU A 14 9.23 2.16 22.33
C LEU A 14 10.60 1.50 22.43
N SER A 15 11.08 1.30 23.64
CA SER A 15 12.18 0.39 23.93
C SER A 15 11.76 -1.06 23.68
N GLN A 16 12.74 -1.95 23.56
CA GLN A 16 12.47 -3.37 23.34
C GLN A 16 11.85 -4.03 24.58
N ILE A 17 12.17 -3.53 25.77
CA ILE A 17 11.60 -3.97 27.05
C ILE A 17 10.13 -3.56 27.13
N GLU A 18 9.78 -2.32 26.79
CA GLU A 18 8.38 -1.87 26.77
C GLU A 18 7.55 -2.63 25.73
N ALA A 19 8.12 -2.90 24.55
CA ALA A 19 7.47 -3.71 23.54
C ALA A 19 7.23 -5.15 24.04
N HIS A 20 8.19 -5.76 24.75
CA HIS A 20 8.01 -7.05 25.40
C HIS A 20 6.81 -7.04 26.36
N PHE A 21 6.72 -6.05 27.27
CA PHE A 21 5.60 -5.95 28.22
C PHE A 21 4.25 -5.71 27.54
N LYS A 22 4.22 -4.87 26.51
CA LYS A 22 2.96 -4.54 25.79
C LYS A 22 2.46 -5.65 24.89
N THR A 23 3.36 -6.48 24.34
CA THR A 23 3.00 -7.55 23.41
C THR A 23 2.91 -8.92 24.10
N GLY A 24 3.48 -9.08 25.29
CA GLY A 24 3.60 -10.37 25.97
C GLY A 24 4.60 -11.34 25.30
N ILE A 25 5.29 -10.91 24.24
CA ILE A 25 6.25 -11.74 23.50
C ILE A 25 7.60 -11.69 24.20
N ALA A 26 8.17 -12.84 24.55
CA ALA A 26 9.45 -12.93 25.24
C ALA A 26 10.56 -12.09 24.57
N LEU A 27 11.35 -11.36 25.37
CA LEU A 27 12.32 -10.38 24.88
C LEU A 27 13.31 -10.94 23.84
N LYS A 28 13.86 -12.14 24.10
CA LYS A 28 14.78 -12.81 23.15
C LYS A 28 14.10 -13.17 21.82
N ARG A 29 12.83 -13.54 21.86
CA ARG A 29 12.05 -13.86 20.65
C ARG A 29 11.72 -12.61 19.86
N LEU A 30 11.33 -11.54 20.56
CA LEU A 30 11.11 -10.22 19.96
C LEU A 30 12.38 -9.73 19.23
N GLN A 31 13.56 -9.92 19.82
CA GLN A 31 14.84 -9.60 19.17
C GLN A 31 15.05 -10.35 17.86
N ARG A 32 14.80 -11.67 17.83
CA ARG A 32 14.92 -12.48 16.61
C ARG A 32 13.93 -12.06 15.53
N ILE A 33 12.68 -11.77 15.90
CA ILE A 33 11.67 -11.24 14.97
C ILE A 33 12.11 -9.89 14.38
N GLU A 34 12.64 -9.00 15.21
CA GLU A 34 13.10 -7.68 14.78
C GLU A 34 14.35 -7.71 13.90
N CYS A 35 15.22 -8.71 14.08
CA CYS A 35 16.38 -8.97 13.22
C CYS A 35 16.02 -9.77 11.95
N GLY A 36 14.82 -10.37 11.91
CA GLY A 36 14.36 -11.20 10.79
C GLY A 36 14.90 -12.63 10.81
N ASP A 37 15.36 -13.10 11.97
CA ASP A 37 15.81 -14.48 12.20
C ASP A 37 14.65 -15.42 12.49
N GLU A 38 13.50 -14.86 12.89
CA GLU A 38 12.28 -15.62 13.18
C GLU A 38 11.06 -14.90 12.58
N LEU A 39 10.14 -15.66 11.98
CA LEU A 39 8.90 -15.10 11.46
C LEU A 39 7.87 -14.91 12.60
N PRO A 40 7.19 -13.76 12.68
CA PRO A 40 6.09 -13.58 13.62
C PRO A 40 4.87 -14.40 13.21
N GLN A 41 4.08 -14.82 14.20
CA GLN A 41 2.79 -15.47 13.95
C GLN A 41 1.75 -14.44 13.47
N ALA A 42 0.71 -14.89 12.76
CA ALA A 42 -0.30 -13.99 12.19
C ALA A 42 -0.99 -13.08 13.24
N GLY A 43 -1.29 -13.61 14.42
CA GLY A 43 -1.85 -12.83 15.54
C GLY A 43 -0.87 -11.79 16.09
N GLU A 44 0.42 -12.08 16.08
CA GLU A 44 1.48 -11.20 16.56
C GLU A 44 1.69 -10.00 15.64
N VAL A 45 1.58 -10.18 14.32
CA VAL A 45 1.68 -9.06 13.37
C VAL A 45 0.58 -8.02 13.62
N LYS A 46 -0.66 -8.47 13.87
CA LYS A 46 -1.78 -7.58 14.24
C LYS A 46 -1.53 -6.90 15.59
N LEU A 47 -0.96 -7.63 16.54
CA LEU A 47 -0.61 -7.09 17.85
C LEU A 47 0.48 -6.02 17.76
N PHE A 48 1.56 -6.28 17.02
CA PHE A 48 2.61 -5.29 16.76
C PHE A 48 2.05 -4.05 16.09
N ASP A 49 1.18 -4.22 15.10
CA ASP A 49 0.57 -3.09 14.40
C ASP A 49 -0.22 -2.19 15.35
N LYS A 50 -1.02 -2.80 16.24
CA LYS A 50 -1.77 -2.09 17.28
C LYS A 50 -0.86 -1.42 18.30
N VAL A 51 0.10 -2.16 18.86
CA VAL A 51 1.00 -1.67 19.93
C VAL A 51 1.92 -0.56 19.42
N TYR A 52 2.37 -0.64 18.16
CA TYR A 52 3.23 0.35 17.54
C TYR A 52 2.44 1.48 16.84
N GLY A 53 1.10 1.48 16.95
CA GLY A 53 0.25 2.55 16.40
C GLY A 53 0.33 2.68 14.87
N CYS A 54 0.53 1.57 14.16
CA CYS A 54 0.76 1.54 12.72
C CYS A 54 -0.54 1.54 11.87
N ASN A 55 -1.71 1.38 12.47
CA ASN A 55 -3.03 1.50 11.81
C ASN A 55 -3.19 0.62 10.55
N GLY A 56 -2.81 -0.65 10.65
CA GLY A 56 -2.84 -1.66 9.58
C GLY A 56 -1.62 -1.65 8.67
N MET A 57 -0.78 -0.61 8.74
CA MET A 57 0.35 -0.46 7.84
C MET A 57 1.49 -1.44 8.08
N LEU A 58 1.64 -1.93 9.30
CA LEU A 58 2.66 -2.92 9.61
C LEU A 58 2.24 -4.29 9.09
N VAL A 59 0.95 -4.63 9.16
CA VAL A 59 0.39 -5.85 8.57
C VAL A 59 0.58 -5.84 7.06
N LEU A 60 0.16 -4.75 6.40
CA LEU A 60 0.32 -4.60 4.95
C LEU A 60 1.79 -4.75 4.55
N GLN A 61 2.71 -4.00 5.20
CA GLN A 61 4.14 -4.08 4.92
C GLN A 61 4.72 -5.47 5.14
N TYR A 62 4.33 -6.16 6.20
CA TYR A 62 4.81 -7.52 6.45
C TYR A 62 4.33 -8.49 5.36
N CYS A 63 3.03 -8.48 5.06
CA CYS A 63 2.43 -9.36 4.06
C CYS A 63 2.99 -9.09 2.65
N GLY A 64 3.22 -7.83 2.29
CA GLY A 64 3.69 -7.46 0.97
C GLY A 64 5.20 -7.46 0.76
N THR A 65 6.00 -7.89 1.74
CA THR A 65 7.47 -7.91 1.58
C THR A 65 8.15 -9.12 2.18
N THR A 66 7.66 -9.61 3.32
CA THR A 66 8.39 -10.57 4.16
C THR A 66 7.64 -11.88 4.37
N CYS A 67 6.31 -11.83 4.47
CA CYS A 67 5.47 -13.01 4.68
C CYS A 67 5.46 -13.93 3.45
N PRO A 68 5.84 -15.22 3.57
CA PRO A 68 5.79 -16.17 2.46
C PRO A 68 4.39 -16.30 1.85
N ASP A 69 3.35 -16.38 2.68
CA ASP A 69 1.97 -16.52 2.22
C ASP A 69 1.49 -15.26 1.48
N GLY A 70 1.92 -14.09 1.95
CA GLY A 70 1.63 -12.83 1.27
C GLY A 70 2.29 -12.75 -0.10
N LYS A 71 3.51 -13.30 -0.25
CA LYS A 71 4.16 -13.44 -1.56
C LYS A 71 3.40 -14.39 -2.48
N TYR A 72 3.01 -15.54 -1.96
CA TYR A 72 2.21 -16.53 -2.70
C TYR A 72 0.86 -15.94 -3.17
N ALA A 73 0.20 -15.16 -2.33
CA ALA A 73 -1.05 -14.47 -2.65
C ALA A 73 -0.89 -13.23 -3.58
N GLY A 74 0.35 -12.93 -4.01
CA GLY A 74 0.65 -11.78 -4.85
C GLY A 74 0.42 -10.43 -4.16
N LEU A 75 0.47 -10.38 -2.83
CA LEU A 75 0.34 -9.14 -2.04
C LEU A 75 1.64 -8.33 -2.00
N GLU A 76 2.69 -8.81 -2.68
CA GLU A 76 3.95 -8.06 -2.78
C GLU A 76 3.71 -6.66 -3.32
N PHE A 77 4.41 -5.66 -2.78
CA PHE A 77 4.34 -4.31 -3.31
C PHE A 77 5.72 -3.66 -3.33
N GLU A 78 5.96 -2.77 -4.29
CA GLU A 78 7.27 -2.13 -4.50
C GLU A 78 7.32 -0.77 -3.79
N SER A 79 8.28 -0.53 -2.90
CA SER A 79 8.40 0.81 -2.28
C SER A 79 8.72 1.87 -3.33
N ILE A 80 7.73 2.68 -3.71
CA ILE A 80 7.89 3.79 -4.66
C ILE A 80 8.06 5.11 -3.90
N SER A 81 8.80 6.05 -4.50
CA SER A 81 8.76 7.43 -4.02
C SER A 81 7.52 8.14 -4.57
N PRO A 82 6.88 9.04 -3.80
CA PRO A 82 5.76 9.82 -4.30
C PRO A 82 6.05 10.57 -5.60
N GLN A 83 7.30 11.00 -5.79
CA GLN A 83 7.77 11.73 -6.97
C GLN A 83 7.84 10.84 -8.23
N SER A 84 8.07 9.53 -8.08
CA SER A 84 8.19 8.58 -9.20
C SER A 84 6.91 7.76 -9.45
N ALA A 85 5.95 7.81 -8.52
CA ALA A 85 4.72 7.01 -8.60
C ALA A 85 3.92 7.28 -9.89
N GLY A 86 3.76 8.55 -10.27
CA GLY A 86 3.04 8.95 -11.49
C GLY A 86 3.72 8.43 -12.76
N ILE A 87 5.04 8.63 -12.88
CA ILE A 87 5.81 8.17 -14.05
C ILE A 87 5.74 6.65 -14.17
N LYS A 88 5.96 5.92 -13.07
CA LYS A 88 5.88 4.45 -13.10
C LYS A 88 4.48 3.98 -13.49
N LEU A 89 3.40 4.54 -12.92
CA LEU A 89 2.04 4.18 -13.31
C LEU A 89 1.80 4.39 -14.81
N ILE A 90 2.16 5.56 -15.35
CA ILE A 90 1.98 5.87 -16.78
C ILE A 90 2.75 4.87 -17.65
N THR A 91 4.01 4.58 -17.32
CA THR A 91 4.83 3.60 -18.06
C THR A 91 4.22 2.20 -18.04
N HIS A 92 3.65 1.78 -16.91
CA HIS A 92 3.04 0.45 -16.81
C HIS A 92 1.65 0.37 -17.44
N LEU A 93 0.86 1.45 -17.39
CA LEU A 93 -0.39 1.54 -18.13
C LEU A 93 -0.15 1.49 -19.64
N ALA A 94 0.83 2.25 -20.16
CA ALA A 94 1.25 2.17 -21.55
C ALA A 94 1.75 0.76 -21.93
N SER A 95 2.46 0.08 -21.02
CA SER A 95 2.88 -1.32 -21.22
C SER A 95 1.71 -2.31 -21.26
N ILE A 96 0.59 -2.01 -20.60
CA ILE A 96 -0.61 -2.86 -20.64
C ILE A 96 -1.37 -2.59 -21.93
N GLU A 97 -1.53 -1.33 -22.32
CA GLU A 97 -2.16 -0.95 -23.59
C GLU A 97 -1.47 -1.60 -24.78
N SER A 98 -0.13 -1.67 -24.78
CA SER A 98 0.63 -2.38 -25.83
C SER A 98 0.38 -3.89 -25.87
N LEU A 99 -0.05 -4.49 -24.76
CA LEU A 99 -0.32 -5.94 -24.66
C LEU A 99 -1.80 -6.30 -24.94
N LEU A 100 -2.72 -5.33 -24.99
CA LEU A 100 -4.14 -5.58 -25.29
C LEU A 100 -4.36 -6.25 -26.67
N PRO A 101 -3.66 -5.85 -27.75
CA PRO A 101 -3.73 -6.56 -29.02
C PRO A 101 -3.24 -8.00 -28.92
N GLU A 102 -2.13 -8.23 -28.20
CA GLU A 102 -1.59 -9.58 -28.00
C GLU A 102 -2.52 -10.48 -27.19
N ILE A 103 -3.22 -9.92 -26.19
CA ILE A 103 -4.28 -10.61 -25.45
C ILE A 103 -5.42 -10.98 -26.39
N ALA A 104 -5.87 -10.05 -27.24
CA ALA A 104 -6.95 -10.28 -28.18
C ALA A 104 -6.58 -11.38 -29.19
N ASP A 105 -5.38 -11.32 -29.77
CA ASP A 105 -4.87 -12.34 -30.68
C ASP A 105 -4.76 -13.70 -29.98
N THR A 106 -4.23 -13.74 -28.76
CA THR A 106 -4.12 -14.98 -27.97
C THR A 106 -5.47 -15.58 -27.63
N ILE A 107 -6.47 -14.76 -27.27
CA ILE A 107 -7.83 -15.24 -26.98
C ILE A 107 -8.47 -15.79 -28.26
N CYS A 108 -8.32 -15.11 -29.39
CA CYS A 108 -8.81 -15.59 -30.68
C CYS A 108 -8.16 -16.94 -31.05
N GLU A 109 -6.85 -17.08 -30.89
CA GLU A 109 -6.13 -18.33 -31.18
C GLU A 109 -6.49 -19.48 -30.23
N VAL A 110 -6.72 -19.21 -28.94
CA VAL A 110 -7.11 -20.24 -27.96
C VAL A 110 -8.57 -20.67 -28.14
N CYS A 111 -9.45 -19.78 -28.60
CA CYS A 111 -10.83 -20.13 -28.94
C CYS A 111 -10.93 -21.06 -30.17
N ASP A 112 -9.90 -21.12 -31.01
CA ASP A 112 -9.80 -22.02 -32.18
C ASP A 112 -9.07 -23.35 -31.90
N GLY A 113 -8.68 -23.63 -30.64
CA GLY A 113 -8.50 -25.01 -30.16
C GLY A 113 -7.07 -25.56 -29.99
N ASP A 114 -5.99 -24.83 -30.30
CA ASP A 114 -4.62 -25.36 -30.12
C ASP A 114 -3.74 -24.47 -29.22
N LEU A 115 -3.38 -25.00 -28.04
CA LEU A 115 -2.46 -24.38 -27.07
C LEU A 115 -1.00 -24.43 -27.58
N LYS A 116 -0.64 -23.48 -28.45
CA LYS A 116 0.76 -23.29 -28.88
C LYS A 116 1.64 -22.79 -27.73
N THR A 117 2.87 -23.29 -27.66
CA THR A 117 3.85 -22.95 -26.61
C THR A 117 4.19 -21.45 -26.57
N GLU A 118 4.17 -20.78 -27.73
CA GLU A 118 4.39 -19.33 -27.88
C GLU A 118 3.34 -18.48 -27.13
N ASN A 119 2.10 -18.95 -27.06
CA ASN A 119 1.00 -18.25 -26.37
C ASN A 119 1.11 -18.34 -24.85
N LYS A 120 1.77 -19.38 -24.33
CA LYS A 120 2.07 -19.49 -22.89
C LYS A 120 3.04 -18.41 -22.43
N GLU A 121 4.05 -18.09 -23.26
CA GLU A 121 5.01 -17.03 -22.95
C GLU A 121 4.34 -15.66 -22.96
N ARG A 122 3.49 -15.39 -23.96
CA ARG A 122 2.70 -14.14 -24.04
C ARG A 122 1.77 -13.98 -22.83
N PHE A 123 1.03 -15.03 -22.47
CA PHE A 123 0.15 -15.02 -21.29
C PHE A 123 0.93 -14.78 -19.99
N ALA A 124 2.13 -15.34 -19.86
CA ALA A 124 2.99 -15.10 -18.71
C ALA A 124 3.45 -13.63 -18.62
N VAL A 125 3.77 -13.00 -19.74
CA VAL A 125 4.13 -11.57 -19.81
C VAL A 125 2.97 -10.67 -19.37
N ILE A 126 1.75 -10.96 -19.83
CA ILE A 126 0.54 -10.23 -19.43
C ILE A 126 0.31 -10.35 -17.92
N CYS A 127 0.36 -11.57 -17.38
CA CYS A 127 0.20 -11.82 -15.95
C CYS A 127 1.27 -11.09 -15.11
N ALA A 128 2.52 -11.03 -15.61
CA ALA A 128 3.60 -10.31 -14.95
C ALA A 128 3.34 -8.79 -14.91
N LYS A 129 2.85 -8.20 -15.99
CA LYS A 129 2.51 -6.77 -16.08
C LYS A 129 1.32 -6.39 -15.20
N LEU A 130 0.26 -7.21 -15.20
CA LEU A 130 -0.90 -7.03 -14.30
C LEU A 130 -0.50 -7.14 -12.83
N SER A 131 0.32 -8.13 -12.49
CA SER A 131 0.88 -8.28 -11.15
C SER A 131 1.68 -7.03 -10.77
N GLN A 132 2.50 -6.50 -11.67
CA GLN A 132 3.30 -5.31 -11.45
C GLN A 132 2.45 -4.04 -11.24
N LEU A 133 1.36 -3.84 -11.99
CA LEU A 133 0.41 -2.75 -11.76
C LEU A 133 -0.24 -2.85 -10.37
N ARG A 134 -0.69 -4.04 -9.97
CA ARG A 134 -1.23 -4.30 -8.62
C ARG A 134 -0.25 -3.87 -7.54
N ARG A 135 1.04 -4.21 -7.69
CA ARG A 135 2.09 -3.79 -6.74
C ARG A 135 2.17 -2.28 -6.62
N TYR A 136 2.09 -1.52 -7.71
CA TYR A 136 2.12 -0.06 -7.65
C TYR A 136 0.93 0.55 -6.95
N ILE A 137 -0.29 0.04 -7.21
CA ILE A 137 -1.50 0.50 -6.53
C ILE A 137 -1.37 0.29 -5.02
N MET A 138 -0.99 -0.92 -4.59
CA MET A 138 -0.79 -1.24 -3.17
C MET A 138 0.29 -0.36 -2.54
N SER A 139 1.37 -0.06 -3.25
CA SER A 139 2.40 0.84 -2.75
C SER A 139 1.94 2.28 -2.62
N ILE A 140 1.08 2.76 -3.52
CA ILE A 140 0.49 4.10 -3.42
C ILE A 140 -0.46 4.16 -2.23
N GLU A 141 -1.30 3.15 -2.03
CA GLU A 141 -2.13 3.04 -0.82
C GLU A 141 -1.27 3.10 0.45
N VAL A 142 -0.15 2.37 0.46
CA VAL A 142 0.81 2.40 1.57
C VAL A 142 1.38 3.80 1.80
N LEU A 143 1.76 4.51 0.74
CA LEU A 143 2.28 5.88 0.82
C LEU A 143 1.20 6.86 1.30
N MET A 144 -0.05 6.70 0.85
CA MET A 144 -1.19 7.51 1.23
C MET A 144 -1.60 7.31 2.68
N VAL A 145 -1.42 6.11 3.24
CA VAL A 145 -1.69 5.88 4.66
C VAL A 145 -0.51 6.32 5.54
N LYS A 146 0.74 6.18 5.07
CA LYS A 146 1.94 6.65 5.80
C LYS A 146 2.01 8.16 5.93
N ARG A 147 1.67 8.89 4.86
CA ARG A 147 1.37 10.31 4.97
C ARG A 147 0.00 10.38 5.62
N LYS A 148 -0.09 10.59 6.94
CA LYS A 148 -1.36 11.07 7.52
C LYS A 148 -1.73 12.33 6.73
N LEU A 149 -2.56 12.21 5.69
CA LEU A 149 -3.34 13.33 5.21
C LEU A 149 -3.97 13.92 6.47
N PRO A 150 -3.96 15.25 6.64
CA PRO A 150 -4.58 15.86 7.81
C PRO A 150 -5.97 15.23 7.98
N GLN A 151 -6.18 14.57 9.13
CA GLN A 151 -7.49 14.03 9.50
C GLN A 151 -8.47 15.18 9.38
N LYS A 152 -9.31 15.27 8.34
CA LYS A 152 -10.60 15.98 8.25
C LYS A 152 -10.84 17.19 9.20
N ARG A 153 -9.81 17.95 9.51
CA ARG A 153 -9.74 19.23 10.20
C ARG A 153 -9.27 20.08 9.05
N GLU A 154 -10.18 20.52 8.18
CA GLU A 154 -10.92 21.75 8.40
C GLU A 154 -12.37 21.69 7.84
N LEU A 155 -13.17 20.68 8.20
CA LEU A 155 -14.62 20.74 7.89
C LEU A 155 -15.37 21.85 8.67
N LYS A 156 -14.72 22.50 9.65
CA LYS A 156 -15.24 23.74 10.26
C LYS A 156 -15.23 24.92 9.27
N ASN A 157 -14.35 24.90 8.28
CA ASN A 157 -14.17 26.04 7.39
C ASN A 157 -15.15 26.04 6.21
N VAL A 158 -15.84 24.93 5.89
CA VAL A 158 -16.78 24.92 4.75
C VAL A 158 -18.06 25.69 5.08
N ARG A 159 -18.57 25.61 6.32
CA ARG A 159 -19.73 26.39 6.75
C ARG A 159 -19.38 27.87 6.88
N ASP A 160 -18.24 28.19 7.47
CA ASP A 160 -17.75 29.57 7.63
C ASP A 160 -17.41 30.21 6.27
N PHE A 161 -16.89 29.43 5.32
CA PHE A 161 -16.65 29.88 3.95
C PHE A 161 -17.95 30.09 3.18
N ALA A 162 -18.97 29.25 3.37
CA ALA A 162 -20.30 29.45 2.79
C ALA A 162 -21.04 30.67 3.37
N VAL A 163 -20.86 30.97 4.67
CA VAL A 163 -21.39 32.19 5.30
C VAL A 163 -20.67 33.44 4.76
N LYS A 164 -19.34 33.43 4.68
CA LYS A 164 -18.57 34.55 4.08
C LYS A 164 -18.87 34.78 2.60
N LEU A 165 -19.17 33.72 1.84
CA LEU A 165 -19.62 33.83 0.46
C LEU A 165 -21.03 34.45 0.36
N LYS A 166 -21.96 34.11 1.27
CA LYS A 166 -23.28 34.74 1.34
C LYS A 166 -23.20 36.22 1.73
N GLU A 167 -22.32 36.59 2.66
CA GLU A 167 -22.09 37.98 3.05
C GLU A 167 -21.49 38.84 1.92
N LYS A 168 -20.61 38.26 1.10
CA LYS A 168 -20.05 38.94 -0.09
C LYS A 168 -20.99 39.01 -1.30
N SER A 169 -22.09 38.25 -1.30
CA SER A 169 -23.04 38.18 -2.41
C SER A 169 -24.18 39.21 -2.30
N ASN A 170 -24.20 40.06 -1.27
CA ASN A 170 -25.28 41.03 -1.08
C ASN A 170 -24.75 42.48 -1.03
N PRO A 171 -24.40 43.09 -2.17
CA PRO A 171 -24.14 44.52 -2.23
C PRO A 171 -25.48 45.28 -2.28
N GLN A 172 -26.22 45.30 -1.17
CA GLN A 172 -27.29 46.28 -0.97
C GLN A 172 -27.63 46.40 0.52
N ARG A 173 -26.96 47.36 1.17
CA ARG A 173 -27.57 48.40 2.04
C ARG A 173 -26.44 49.20 2.70
N VAL A 174 -25.93 50.19 1.97
CA VAL A 174 -25.44 51.43 2.60
C VAL A 174 -26.61 52.41 2.54
N ALA A 175 -27.08 52.77 3.73
CA ALA A 175 -27.80 54.00 4.12
C ALA A 175 -29.17 54.26 3.41
N LYS A 176 -30.28 54.59 4.10
CA LYS A 176 -30.55 55.88 4.78
C LYS A 176 -30.09 57.10 3.99
#